data_AF-A0A1M7NNB8-F1
#
_entry.id   AF-A0A1M7NNB8-F1
#
_cell.length_a   1.000
_cell.length_b   1.000
_cell.length_c   1.000
_cell.angle_alpha   90.00
_cell.angle_beta   90.00
_cell.angle_gamma   90.00
#
_symmetry.space_group_name_H-M   'P 1'
#
loop_
_entity.id
_entity.type
_entity.pdbx_description
1 polymer ?
#
loop_
_entity_poly.entity_id
_entity_poly.type
_entity_poly.pdbx_seq_one_letter_code
_entity_poly.pdbx_strand_id
1 'polypeptide(L)'
;MKKRSKVEIILIDILSVLIITSALYYLKDDRVKPEDFIQDKYRINCEYRVVQQEKNDNYLAYLGRDNENIYLDIFEDDKFFGGTKILPKNNQKIALYQTSQYVNLIIVYGDNTQMRCSSYTLKVTGNDIEPRIFKQNINNNDYILDIYILDTKYNESFDLYFK
;
A
#
# COMPACT_ATOMS: atom_id res chain seq x y z
N MET A 1 19.69 -17.93 -54.46
CA MET A 1 19.42 -17.09 -53.27
C MET A 1 18.76 -15.80 -53.73
N LYS A 2 17.48 -15.55 -53.36
CA LYS A 2 16.82 -14.27 -53.66
C LYS A 2 17.47 -13.18 -52.80
N LYS A 3 18.06 -12.15 -53.41
CA LYS A 3 18.57 -10.96 -52.71
C LYS A 3 17.38 -10.26 -52.07
N ARG A 4 17.31 -10.27 -50.74
CA ARG A 4 16.33 -9.48 -50.01
C ARG A 4 16.56 -8.00 -50.30
N SER A 5 15.48 -7.28 -50.53
CA SER A 5 15.52 -5.83 -50.75
C SER A 5 16.02 -5.14 -49.48
N LYS A 6 16.77 -4.03 -49.60
CA LYS A 6 17.19 -3.21 -48.44
C LYS A 6 16.01 -2.83 -47.54
N VAL A 7 14.81 -2.69 -48.12
CA VAL A 7 13.56 -2.38 -47.42
C VAL A 7 13.09 -3.55 -46.54
N GLU A 8 13.25 -4.79 -46.98
CA GLU A 8 12.87 -5.99 -46.21
C GLU A 8 13.76 -6.18 -44.99
N ILE A 9 15.05 -5.80 -45.08
CA ILE A 9 15.99 -5.88 -43.96
C ILE A 9 15.62 -4.83 -42.89
N ILE A 10 15.36 -3.59 -43.30
CA ILE A 10 14.96 -2.50 -42.39
C ILE A 10 13.64 -2.83 -41.67
N LEU A 11 12.66 -3.43 -42.35
CA LEU A 11 11.39 -3.84 -41.75
C LEU A 11 11.57 -4.94 -40.69
N ILE A 12 12.47 -5.89 -40.91
CA ILE A 12 12.78 -6.95 -39.94
C ILE A 12 13.47 -6.36 -38.70
N ASP A 13 14.37 -5.40 -38.89
CA ASP A 13 15.06 -4.72 -37.78
C ASP A 13 14.09 -3.90 -36.92
N ILE A 14 13.14 -3.19 -37.54
CA ILE A 14 12.10 -2.44 -36.81
C ILE A 14 11.18 -3.41 -36.04
N LEU A 15 10.75 -4.51 -36.68
CA LEU A 15 9.87 -5.49 -36.05
C LEU A 15 10.56 -6.19 -34.86
N SER A 16 11.85 -6.50 -34.99
CA SER A 16 12.62 -7.12 -33.91
C SER A 16 12.84 -6.17 -32.72
N VAL A 17 13.10 -4.89 -32.96
CA VAL A 17 13.15 -3.88 -31.88
C VAL A 17 11.79 -3.76 -31.17
N LEU A 18 10.68 -3.76 -31.91
CA LEU A 18 9.31 -3.73 -31.36
C LEU A 18 9.01 -4.97 -30.50
N ILE A 19 9.40 -6.15 -30.95
CA ILE A 19 9.23 -7.40 -30.19
C ILE A 19 10.08 -7.38 -28.92
N ILE A 20 11.34 -6.93 -28.99
CA ILE A 20 12.24 -6.85 -27.84
C ILE A 20 11.75 -5.82 -26.81
N THR A 21 11.33 -4.63 -27.26
CA THR A 21 10.78 -3.61 -26.36
C THR A 21 9.46 -4.05 -25.73
N SER A 22 8.59 -4.72 -26.49
CA SER A 22 7.35 -5.30 -25.95
C SER A 22 7.65 -6.40 -24.94
N ALA A 23 8.59 -7.30 -25.24
CA ALA A 23 9.01 -8.36 -24.31
C ALA A 23 9.63 -7.78 -23.04
N LEU A 24 10.50 -6.77 -23.13
CA LEU A 24 11.08 -6.08 -21.96
C LEU A 24 10.04 -5.35 -21.13
N TYR A 25 8.99 -4.79 -21.75
CA TYR A 25 7.86 -4.18 -21.06
C TYR A 25 7.04 -5.22 -20.30
N TYR A 26 6.78 -6.39 -20.89
CA TYR A 26 6.06 -7.49 -20.23
C TYR A 26 6.89 -8.25 -19.19
N LEU A 27 8.23 -8.19 -19.26
CA LEU A 27 9.14 -8.93 -18.36
C LEU A 27 9.38 -8.23 -17.02
N LYS A 28 9.01 -6.96 -16.87
CA LYS A 28 9.21 -6.25 -15.60
C LYS A 28 8.00 -6.41 -14.67
N ASP A 29 7.75 -7.67 -14.30
CA ASP A 29 6.82 -8.00 -13.23
C ASP A 29 7.48 -7.68 -11.89
N ASP A 30 7.18 -6.51 -11.33
CA ASP A 30 7.72 -6.05 -10.05
C ASP A 30 6.97 -6.66 -8.84
N ARG A 31 6.10 -7.67 -9.06
CA ARG A 31 5.41 -8.39 -7.97
C ARG A 31 6.42 -9.19 -7.15
N VAL A 32 6.28 -9.11 -5.84
CA VAL A 32 7.15 -9.79 -4.86
C VAL A 32 6.27 -10.55 -3.89
N LYS A 33 6.78 -11.61 -3.27
CA LYS A 33 6.09 -12.16 -2.09
C LYS A 33 6.22 -11.13 -0.97
N PRO A 34 5.12 -10.54 -0.47
CA PRO A 34 5.22 -9.44 0.49
C PRO A 34 6.01 -9.81 1.75
N GLU A 35 5.87 -11.04 2.24
CA GLU A 35 6.58 -11.55 3.40
C GLU A 35 8.10 -11.59 3.18
N ASP A 36 8.54 -12.11 2.03
CA ASP A 36 9.96 -12.18 1.65
C ASP A 36 10.54 -10.76 1.51
N PHE A 37 9.76 -9.83 0.93
CA PHE A 37 10.15 -8.43 0.80
C PHE A 37 10.35 -7.77 2.17
N ILE A 38 9.40 -7.95 3.09
CA ILE A 38 9.50 -7.40 4.45
C ILE A 38 10.71 -7.98 5.18
N GLN A 39 10.92 -9.29 5.08
CA GLN A 39 12.06 -9.95 5.70
C GLN A 39 13.40 -9.41 5.17
N ASP A 40 13.52 -9.22 3.85
CA ASP A 40 14.75 -8.68 3.26
C ASP A 40 14.95 -7.20 3.59
N LYS A 41 13.90 -6.38 3.46
CA LYS A 41 13.92 -4.93 3.73
C LYS A 41 14.38 -4.61 5.15
N TYR A 42 13.96 -5.41 6.13
CA TYR A 42 14.27 -5.21 7.54
C TYR A 42 15.31 -6.19 8.09
N ARG A 43 15.98 -6.98 7.24
CA ARG A 43 16.93 -8.03 7.65
C ARG A 43 18.03 -7.57 8.59
N ILE A 44 18.49 -6.32 8.42
CA ILE A 44 19.56 -5.73 9.24
C ILE A 44 19.10 -5.30 10.63
N ASN A 45 17.78 -5.19 10.85
CA ASN A 45 17.19 -4.78 12.11
C ASN A 45 16.70 -6.01 12.86
N CYS A 46 17.56 -6.56 13.74
CA CYS A 46 17.27 -7.80 14.47
C CYS A 46 16.09 -7.71 15.44
N GLU A 47 15.65 -6.50 15.78
CA GLU A 47 14.53 -6.24 16.69
C GLU A 47 13.21 -6.03 15.93
N TYR A 48 13.29 -5.86 14.60
CA TYR A 48 12.11 -5.72 13.78
C TYR A 48 11.25 -6.97 13.84
N ARG A 49 9.96 -6.79 14.06
CA ARG A 49 8.96 -7.83 13.92
C ARG A 49 7.69 -7.27 13.32
N VAL A 50 6.99 -8.10 12.54
CA VAL A 50 5.61 -7.84 12.16
C VAL A 50 4.74 -7.97 13.40
N VAL A 51 3.91 -6.96 13.67
CA VAL A 51 3.00 -6.92 14.83
C VAL A 51 1.53 -6.99 14.43
N GLN A 52 1.19 -6.58 13.21
CA GLN A 52 -0.16 -6.66 12.66
C GLN A 52 -0.08 -6.80 11.14
N GLN A 53 -1.02 -7.52 10.55
CA GLN A 53 -1.20 -7.65 9.11
C GLN A 53 -2.69 -7.53 8.79
N GLU A 54 -3.03 -6.84 7.71
CA GLU A 54 -4.41 -6.67 7.26
C GLU A 54 -4.49 -6.79 5.74
N LYS A 55 -5.48 -7.54 5.23
CA LYS A 55 -5.71 -7.71 3.79
C LYS A 55 -7.15 -7.36 3.44
N ASN A 56 -7.32 -6.49 2.45
CA ASN A 56 -8.64 -6.14 1.91
C ASN A 56 -8.55 -6.02 0.38
N ASP A 57 -9.37 -6.81 -0.33
CA ASP A 57 -9.28 -7.00 -1.78
C ASP A 57 -7.83 -7.30 -2.24
N ASN A 58 -7.30 -6.47 -3.13
CA ASN A 58 -5.96 -6.60 -3.69
C ASN A 58 -4.89 -5.89 -2.83
N TYR A 59 -5.30 -5.26 -1.72
CA TYR A 59 -4.40 -4.51 -0.86
C TYR A 59 -4.01 -5.33 0.37
N LEU A 60 -2.71 -5.33 0.67
CA LEU A 60 -2.15 -5.95 1.85
C LEU A 60 -1.28 -4.94 2.58
N ALA A 61 -1.46 -4.82 3.88
CA ALA A 61 -0.66 -3.95 4.72
C ALA A 61 0.00 -4.73 5.85
N TYR A 62 1.22 -4.32 6.19
CA TYR A 62 1.99 -4.81 7.32
C TYR A 62 2.28 -3.65 8.25
N LEU A 63 1.98 -3.85 9.54
CA LEU A 63 2.52 -3.05 10.61
C LEU A 63 3.72 -3.80 11.22
N GLY A 64 4.90 -3.22 11.06
CA GLY A 64 6.13 -3.69 11.68
C GLY A 64 6.54 -2.79 12.84
N ARG A 65 7.34 -3.31 13.76
CA ARG A 65 7.87 -2.53 14.89
C ARG A 65 9.29 -2.98 15.21
N ASP A 66 10.15 -2.02 15.52
CA ASP A 66 11.39 -2.24 16.27
C ASP A 66 11.34 -1.55 17.65
N ASN A 67 12.45 -1.47 18.37
CA ASN A 67 12.47 -0.85 19.70
C ASN A 67 12.12 0.65 19.69
N GLU A 68 12.30 1.33 18.57
CA GLU A 68 12.20 2.78 18.47
C GLU A 68 11.06 3.24 17.58
N ASN A 69 10.53 2.42 16.68
CA ASN A 69 9.71 2.88 15.57
C ASN A 69 8.67 1.84 15.15
N ILE A 70 7.59 2.34 14.55
CA ILE A 70 6.60 1.52 13.86
C ILE A 70 6.69 1.81 12.37
N TYR A 71 6.49 0.79 11.56
CA TYR A 71 6.58 0.84 10.11
C TYR A 71 5.26 0.38 9.52
N LEU A 72 4.79 1.10 8.51
CA LEU A 72 3.69 0.67 7.67
C LEU A 72 4.26 0.35 6.29
N ASP A 73 3.94 -0.81 5.76
CA ASP A 73 4.26 -1.23 4.40
C ASP A 73 3.00 -1.75 3.72
N ILE A 74 2.80 -1.36 2.46
CA ILE A 74 1.56 -1.58 1.72
C ILE A 74 1.90 -2.18 0.37
N PHE A 75 1.09 -3.13 -0.05
CA PHE A 75 1.19 -3.84 -1.31
C PHE A 75 -0.16 -3.80 -2.03
N GLU A 76 -0.12 -3.68 -3.35
CA GLU A 76 -1.27 -3.82 -4.26
C GLU A 76 -0.95 -4.95 -5.23
N ASP A 77 -1.75 -6.02 -5.24
CA ASP A 77 -1.52 -7.21 -6.06
C ASP A 77 -0.08 -7.75 -5.94
N ASP A 78 0.40 -7.86 -4.70
CA ASP A 78 1.76 -8.30 -4.34
C ASP A 78 2.89 -7.39 -4.85
N LYS A 79 2.58 -6.23 -5.42
CA LYS A 79 3.56 -5.19 -5.75
C LYS A 79 3.71 -4.23 -4.58
N PHE A 80 4.94 -3.93 -4.18
CA PHE A 80 5.18 -2.90 -3.15
C PHE A 80 4.66 -1.55 -3.65
N PHE A 81 3.68 -1.03 -2.92
CA PHE A 81 2.92 0.16 -3.28
C PHE A 81 3.44 1.40 -2.53
N GLY A 82 3.79 1.23 -1.25
CA GLY A 82 4.35 2.31 -0.46
C GLY A 82 4.56 1.93 1.00
N GLY A 83 5.23 2.80 1.75
CA GLY A 83 5.39 2.60 3.18
C GLY A 83 5.83 3.87 3.88
N THR A 84 5.67 3.91 5.20
CA THR A 84 6.05 5.06 6.01
C THR A 84 6.57 4.63 7.38
N LYS A 85 7.50 5.43 7.90
CA LYS A 85 8.05 5.30 9.25
C LYS A 85 7.27 6.18 10.20
N ILE A 86 6.87 5.62 11.34
CA ILE A 86 6.04 6.25 12.35
C ILE A 86 6.90 6.46 13.58
N LEU A 87 7.08 7.72 13.96
CA LEU A 87 7.84 8.08 15.16
C LEU A 87 6.96 7.93 16.41
N PRO A 88 7.50 7.45 17.56
CA PRO A 88 6.77 7.22 18.81
C PRO A 88 6.12 8.44 19.47
N LYS A 89 6.36 9.64 18.96
CA LYS A 89 5.72 10.86 19.45
C LYS A 89 4.38 11.12 18.76
N ASN A 90 4.07 10.42 17.67
CA ASN A 90 2.86 10.56 16.85
C ASN A 90 2.24 9.17 16.63
N ASN A 91 1.66 8.61 17.70
CA ASN A 91 1.38 7.16 17.82
C ASN A 91 0.19 6.63 17.02
N GLN A 92 -0.68 7.49 16.51
CA GLN A 92 -1.84 7.11 15.71
C GLN A 92 -1.98 8.06 14.53
N LYS A 93 -2.18 7.49 13.34
CA LYS A 93 -2.26 8.25 12.09
C LYS A 93 -3.27 7.65 11.14
N ILE A 94 -3.77 8.52 10.26
CA ILE A 94 -4.38 8.13 9.00
C ILE A 94 -3.30 8.35 7.94
N ALA A 95 -3.08 7.36 7.08
CA ALA A 95 -2.44 7.62 5.79
C ALA A 95 -3.50 7.51 4.70
N LEU A 96 -3.46 8.49 3.81
CA LEU A 96 -4.20 8.48 2.57
C LEU A 96 -3.21 8.16 1.45
N TYR A 97 -3.56 7.16 0.65
CA TYR A 97 -2.91 6.89 -0.61
C TYR A 97 -3.95 6.92 -1.71
N GLN A 98 -3.71 7.69 -2.75
CA GLN A 98 -4.52 7.61 -3.96
C GLN A 98 -3.89 6.55 -4.86
N THR A 99 -4.58 5.42 -5.06
CA THR A 99 -4.03 4.25 -5.77
C THR A 99 -4.35 4.29 -7.26
N SER A 100 -5.51 4.84 -7.66
CA SER A 100 -5.90 4.95 -9.06
C SER A 100 -6.76 6.19 -9.34
N GLN A 101 -7.21 6.35 -10.59
CA GLN A 101 -8.11 7.44 -10.99
C GLN A 101 -9.46 7.41 -10.25
N TYR A 102 -9.89 6.26 -9.75
CA TYR A 102 -11.22 6.07 -9.15
C TYR A 102 -11.19 5.52 -7.73
N VAL A 103 -10.01 5.19 -7.19
CA VAL A 103 -9.87 4.59 -5.86
C VAL A 103 -8.92 5.38 -4.97
N ASN A 104 -9.43 5.72 -3.78
CA ASN A 104 -8.66 6.16 -2.62
C ASN A 104 -8.53 5.01 -1.63
N LEU A 105 -7.30 4.77 -1.19
CA LEU A 105 -6.94 3.86 -0.12
C LEU A 105 -6.68 4.65 1.14
N ILE A 106 -7.52 4.44 2.15
CA ILE A 106 -7.37 5.08 3.46
C ILE A 106 -6.97 4.00 4.44
N ILE A 107 -5.84 4.21 5.12
CA ILE A 107 -5.30 3.28 6.09
C ILE A 107 -5.27 3.95 7.45
N VAL A 108 -5.96 3.35 8.41
CA VAL A 108 -5.88 3.74 9.82
C VAL A 108 -4.89 2.82 10.50
N TYR A 109 -3.88 3.39 11.15
CA TYR A 109 -2.85 2.59 11.80
C TYR A 109 -2.24 3.28 13.02
N GLY A 110 -1.69 2.48 13.93
CA GLY A 110 -1.00 3.01 15.10
C GLY A 110 -0.72 2.00 16.21
N ASP A 111 -0.11 2.50 17.29
CA ASP A 111 0.10 1.78 18.55
C ASP A 111 -1.07 2.07 19.51
N ASN A 112 -1.67 1.01 20.07
CA ASN A 112 -2.73 1.09 21.07
C ASN A 112 -2.30 0.51 22.45
N THR A 113 -1.05 0.07 22.60
CA THR A 113 -0.55 -0.55 23.84
C THR A 113 -0.62 0.36 25.05
N GLN A 114 -0.38 1.66 24.87
CA GLN A 114 -0.38 2.67 25.94
C GLN A 114 -1.74 3.33 26.14
N MET A 115 -2.42 3.70 25.06
CA MET A 115 -3.68 4.45 25.13
C MET A 115 -4.87 3.55 25.45
N ARG A 116 -4.79 2.25 25.12
CA ARG A 116 -5.83 1.25 25.41
C ARG A 116 -7.22 1.72 24.97
N CYS A 117 -7.27 2.33 23.79
CA CYS A 117 -8.52 2.73 23.17
C CYS A 117 -9.37 1.49 22.91
N SER A 118 -10.66 1.63 23.19
CA SER A 118 -11.67 0.59 23.01
C SER A 118 -12.23 0.56 21.59
N SER A 119 -12.25 1.71 20.93
CA SER A 119 -12.83 1.87 19.60
C SER A 119 -12.29 3.11 18.91
N TYR A 120 -12.55 3.20 17.60
CA TYR A 120 -12.42 4.45 16.88
C TYR A 120 -13.57 4.66 15.90
N THR A 121 -13.76 5.93 15.53
CA THR A 121 -14.66 6.35 14.45
C THR A 121 -13.86 7.12 13.41
N LEU A 122 -13.89 6.64 12.16
CA LEU A 122 -13.36 7.34 11.00
C LEU A 122 -14.52 7.94 10.21
N LYS A 123 -14.50 9.26 10.02
CA LYS A 123 -15.41 9.96 9.12
C LYS A 123 -14.64 10.44 7.90
N VAL A 124 -15.12 10.07 6.72
CA VAL A 124 -14.53 10.46 5.44
C VAL A 124 -15.54 11.31 4.68
N THR A 125 -15.13 12.52 4.31
CA THR A 125 -15.94 13.45 3.54
C THR A 125 -15.49 13.50 2.08
N GLY A 126 -16.37 13.98 1.22
CA GLY A 126 -16.11 14.16 -0.20
C GLY A 126 -16.99 15.28 -0.76
N ASN A 127 -16.61 15.82 -1.91
CA ASN A 127 -17.33 16.91 -2.55
C ASN A 127 -18.77 16.49 -2.88
N ASP A 128 -19.73 17.28 -2.40
CA ASP A 128 -21.17 17.16 -2.72
C ASP A 128 -21.78 15.77 -2.48
N ILE A 129 -21.24 15.01 -1.51
CA ILE A 129 -21.74 13.69 -1.12
C ILE A 129 -21.84 13.51 0.39
N GLU A 130 -22.72 12.60 0.81
CA GLU A 130 -22.83 12.25 2.22
C GLU A 130 -21.53 11.61 2.76
N PRO A 131 -21.06 12.04 3.94
CA PRO A 131 -19.87 11.46 4.57
C PRO A 131 -20.05 9.96 4.86
N ARG A 132 -18.98 9.18 4.68
CA ARG A 132 -18.94 7.79 5.14
C ARG A 132 -18.37 7.73 6.55
N ILE A 133 -19.02 6.95 7.41
CA ILE A 133 -18.64 6.80 8.81
C ILE A 133 -18.37 5.32 9.08
N PHE A 134 -17.14 5.03 9.51
CA PHE A 134 -16.70 3.71 9.92
C PHE A 134 -16.48 3.68 11.42
N LYS A 135 -16.96 2.65 12.09
CA LYS A 135 -16.77 2.44 13.53
C LYS A 135 -16.10 1.09 13.71
N GLN A 136 -14.98 1.07 14.43
CA GLN A 136 -14.25 -0.16 14.73
C GLN A 136 -14.06 -0.35 16.22
N ASN A 137 -14.14 -1.61 16.64
CA ASN A 137 -13.81 -2.03 17.99
C ASN A 137 -12.37 -2.55 18.02
N ILE A 138 -11.55 -1.99 18.90
CA ILE A 138 -10.11 -2.27 19.02
C ILE A 138 -9.68 -2.51 20.48
N ASN A 139 -10.63 -2.74 21.39
CA ASN A 139 -10.39 -2.92 22.84
C ASN A 139 -9.25 -3.90 23.17
N ASN A 140 -9.20 -5.01 22.45
CA ASN A 140 -8.23 -6.07 22.72
C ASN A 140 -7.03 -6.05 21.77
N ASN A 141 -6.87 -4.99 20.97
CA ASN A 141 -5.82 -4.90 19.98
C ASN A 141 -4.73 -3.97 20.49
N ASP A 142 -3.51 -4.49 20.59
CA ASP A 142 -2.32 -3.70 20.93
C ASP A 142 -1.88 -2.79 19.77
N TYR A 143 -2.29 -3.10 18.54
CA TYR A 143 -1.99 -2.34 17.33
C TYR A 143 -3.24 -2.15 16.48
N ILE A 144 -3.28 -1.07 15.73
CA ILE A 144 -4.38 -0.75 14.82
C ILE A 144 -3.84 -0.84 13.39
N LEU A 145 -4.57 -1.54 12.52
CA LEU A 145 -4.31 -1.57 11.09
C LEU A 145 -5.62 -1.94 10.38
N ASP A 146 -6.22 -0.96 9.71
CA ASP A 146 -7.46 -1.14 8.96
C ASP A 146 -7.32 -0.50 7.58
N ILE A 147 -7.86 -1.17 6.56
CA ILE A 147 -7.81 -0.73 5.16
C ILE A 147 -9.23 -0.41 4.66
N TYR A 148 -9.43 0.83 4.21
CA TYR A 148 -10.67 1.28 3.58
C TYR A 148 -10.43 1.67 2.12
N ILE A 149 -11.22 1.08 1.23
CA ILE A 149 -11.18 1.32 -0.20
C ILE A 149 -12.42 2.14 -0.56
N LEU A 150 -12.21 3.37 -0.99
CA LEU A 150 -13.27 4.31 -1.33
C LEU A 150 -13.10 4.87 -2.74
N ASP A 151 -14.20 5.36 -3.30
CA ASP A 151 -14.18 6.12 -4.55
C ASP A 151 -13.39 7.43 -4.38
N THR A 152 -12.70 7.90 -5.41
CA THR A 152 -11.87 9.12 -5.37
C THR A 152 -12.62 10.38 -4.98
N LYS A 153 -13.96 10.40 -5.11
CA LYS A 153 -14.79 11.48 -4.58
C LYS A 153 -14.69 11.69 -3.06
N TYR A 154 -14.24 10.67 -2.30
CA TYR A 154 -14.01 10.76 -0.87
C TYR A 154 -12.56 11.17 -0.58
N ASN A 155 -12.21 12.43 -0.87
CA ASN A 155 -10.85 12.96 -0.75
C ASN A 155 -10.71 14.31 -0.03
N GLU A 156 -11.78 14.86 0.55
CA GLU A 156 -11.73 16.20 1.15
C GLU A 156 -11.12 16.21 2.55
N SER A 157 -11.74 15.50 3.50
CA SER A 157 -11.30 15.48 4.89
C SER A 157 -11.50 14.12 5.57
N PHE A 158 -10.65 13.87 6.56
CA PHE A 158 -10.64 12.65 7.35
C PHE A 158 -10.61 13.03 8.83
N ASP A 159 -11.70 12.74 9.54
CA ASP A 159 -11.77 12.95 10.98
C ASP A 159 -11.69 11.58 11.67
N LEU A 160 -10.69 11.40 12.53
CA LEU A 160 -10.47 10.18 13.31
C LEU A 160 -10.60 10.47 14.80
N TYR A 161 -11.52 9.77 15.44
CA TYR A 161 -11.81 9.90 16.86
C TYR A 161 -11.64 8.57 17.56
N PHE A 162 -10.78 8.52 18.57
CA PHE A 162 -10.60 7.36 19.43
C PHE A 162 -11.43 7.48 20.70
N LYS A 163 -11.89 6.34 21.23
CA LYS A 163 -12.62 6.24 22.49
C LYS A 163 -12.07 5.11 23.34
#